data_AF-A0A930B383-F1
#
_entry.id   AF-A0A930B383-F1
#
_cell.length_a   1.000
_cell.length_b   1.000
_cell.length_c   1.000
_cell.angle_alpha   90.00
_cell.angle_beta   90.00
_cell.angle_gamma   90.00
#
_symmetry.space_group_name_H-M   'P 1'
#
loop_
_entity.id
_entity.type
_entity.pdbx_description
1 polymer ?
#
loop_
_entity_poly.entity_id
_entity_poly.type
_entity_poly.pdbx_seq_one_letter_code
_entity_poly.pdbx_strand_id
1 'polypeptide(L)' 'DIDWQLAVDMKINNFLQARVGTHLKYDDNIKFKEETLPNGSKRLYSPRVQFKQILGVGIKYTF' A
#
# COMPACT_ATOMS: atom_id res chain seq x y z
N ASP A 1 -9.67 10.32 6.81
CA ASP A 1 -9.24 8.90 6.72
C ASP A 1 -9.98 8.20 5.59
N ILE A 2 -9.25 7.80 4.53
CA ILE A 2 -9.77 7.04 3.39
C ILE A 2 -8.91 5.76 3.28
N ASP A 3 -9.55 4.60 3.40
CA ASP A 3 -8.94 3.30 3.17
C ASP A 3 -9.57 2.70 1.91
N TRP A 4 -8.76 2.49 0.87
CA TRP A 4 -9.20 1.88 -0.37
C TRP A 4 -8.37 0.63 -0.66
N GLN A 5 -9.06 -0.50 -0.72
CA GLN A 5 -8.49 -1.79 -1.10
C GLN A 5 -9.06 -2.25 -2.44
N LEU A 6 -8.20 -2.73 -3.32
CA LEU A 6 -8.56 -3.37 -4.58
C LEU A 6 -7.82 -4.70 -4.67
N ALA A 7 -8.55 -5.78 -4.92
CA ALA A 7 -7.99 -7.09 -5.19
C ALA A 7 -8.56 -7.60 -6.52
N VAL A 8 -7.69 -7.87 -7.48
CA VAL A 8 -8.03 -8.39 -8.80
C VAL A 8 -7.36 -9.75 -8.97
N ASP A 9 -8.17 -10.79 -9.13
CA ASP A 9 -7.72 -12.13 -9.49
C ASP A 9 -7.86 -12.32 -11.02
N MET A 10 -6.74 -12.58 -11.69
CA MET A 10 -6.66 -12.72 -13.15
C MET A 10 -6.26 -14.14 -13.52
N LYS A 11 -7.11 -14.84 -14.26
CA LYS A 11 -6.74 -16.11 -14.92
C LYS A 11 -6.12 -15.77 -16.28
N ILE A 12 -4.80 -15.86 -16.40
CA ILE A 12 -4.08 -15.53 -17.63
C ILE A 12 -4.20 -16.68 -18.63
N ASN A 13 -4.01 -17.92 -18.17
CA ASN A 13 -4.26 -19.11 -18.96
C ASN A 13 -4.61 -20.29 -18.03
N ASN A 14 -4.78 -21.51 -18.57
CA ASN A 14 -5.10 -22.68 -17.75
C ASN A 14 -3.99 -23.08 -16.76
N PHE A 15 -2.78 -22.54 -16.96
CA PHE A 15 -1.60 -22.87 -16.17
C PHE A 15 -1.05 -21.69 -15.35
N LEU A 16 -1.57 -20.48 -15.52
CA LEU A 16 -1.01 -19.24 -14.98
C LEU A 16 -2.15 -18.37 -14.46
N GLN A 17 -2.04 -18.03 -13.18
CA GLN A 17 -2.94 -17.15 -12.47
C GLN A 17 -2.12 -16.02 -11.84
N ALA A 18 -2.62 -14.80 -11.91
CA ALA A 18 -2.02 -13.65 -11.24
C ALA A 18 -3.05 -13.01 -10.31
N ARG A 19 -2.59 -12.48 -9.19
CA ARG A 19 -3.37 -11.75 -8.21
C ARG A 19 -2.70 -10.41 -7.96
N VAL A 20 -3.45 -9.34 -8.15
CA VAL A 20 -2.99 -7.97 -7.87
C VAL A 20 -3.82 -7.44 -6.72
N GLY A 21 -3.15 -7.11 -5.62
CA GLY A 21 -3.73 -6.37 -4.51
C GLY A 21 -3.13 -4.97 -4.43
N THR A 22 -3.95 -3.93 -4.41
CA THR A 22 -3.52 -2.57 -4.06
C THR A 22 -4.25 -2.11 -2.81
N HIS A 23 -3.54 -1.40 -1.96
CA HIS A 23 -4.05 -0.80 -0.74
C HIS A 23 -3.57 0.64 -0.68
N LEU A 24 -4.51 1.56 -0.78
CA LEU A 24 -4.28 2.99 -0.65
C LEU A 24 -4.83 3.43 0.69
N LYS A 25 -3.95 3.89 1.58
CA LYS A 25 -4.34 4.47 2.85
C LYS A 25 -4.02 5.96 2.83
N TYR A 26 -5.07 6.77 2.86
CA TYR A 26 -4.97 8.20 3.10
C TYR A 26 -5.38 8.46 4.54
N ASP A 27 -4.41 8.83 5.35
CA ASP A 27 -4.60 9.06 6.77
C ASP A 27 -4.21 10.53 7.02
N ASP A 28 -5.23 11.35 7.32
CA ASP A 28 -5.03 12.77 7.67
C ASP A 28 -4.52 12.90 9.11
N ASN A 29 -4.53 11.81 9.87
CA ASN A 29 -4.26 11.73 11.29
C ASN A 29 -2.86 11.22 11.62
N ILE A 30 -1.96 11.07 10.63
CA ILE A 30 -0.56 10.71 10.90
C ILE A 30 0.14 11.94 11.50
N LYS A 31 -0.04 12.13 12.81
CA LYS A 31 0.79 12.96 13.68
C LYS A 31 2.17 12.30 13.74
N PHE A 32 2.93 12.36 12.65
CA PHE A 32 4.35 12.04 12.71
C PHE A 32 4.92 12.98 13.77
N LYS A 33 5.48 12.36 14.82
CA LYS A 33 5.99 12.97 16.05
C LYS A 33 6.62 14.33 15.75
N GLU A 34 6.32 15.33 16.59
CA GLU A 34 7.09 16.57 16.64
C GLU A 34 8.56 16.18 16.94
N GLU A 35 9.37 16.06 15.90
CA GLU A 35 10.81 15.96 16.05
C GLU A 35 11.33 17.37 16.29
N THR A 36 11.81 17.61 17.51
CA THR A 36 12.54 18.83 17.82
C THR A 36 13.94 18.66 17.30
N LEU A 37 14.30 19.40 16.26
CA LEU A 37 15.65 19.43 15.74
C LEU A 37 16.60 20.00 16.81
N PRO A 38 17.92 19.68 16.79
CA PRO A 38 18.90 20.19 17.76
C PRO A 38 18.98 21.72 17.85
N ASN A 39 18.43 22.44 16.86
CA ASN A 39 18.36 23.89 16.79
C ASN A 39 17.06 24.49 17.35
N GLY A 40 16.19 23.69 17.97
CA GLY A 40 14.93 24.13 18.56
C GLY A 40 13.78 24.33 17.57
N SER A 41 13.97 24.05 16.27
CA SER A 41 12.89 24.14 15.28
C SER A 41 12.02 22.88 15.27
N LYS A 42 10.69 23.07 15.26
CA LYS A 42 9.70 21.98 15.17
C LYS A 42 9.39 21.70 13.71
N ARG A 43 9.56 20.45 13.27
CA ARG A 43 9.12 20.02 11.93
C ARG A 43 7.70 19.46 12.03
N LEU A 44 6.72 20.21 11.53
CA LEU A 44 5.39 19.66 11.30
C LEU A 44 5.42 18.77 10.06
N TYR A 45 5.18 17.49 10.26
CA TYR A 45 4.99 16.54 9.17
C TYR A 45 3.52 16.59 8.74
N SER A 46 3.27 17.02 7.51
CA SER A 46 1.94 17.10 6.89
C SER A 46 1.37 15.70 6.56
N PRO A 47 0.05 15.59 6.33
CA PRO A 47 -0.59 14.37 5.85
C PRO A 47 0.10 13.80 4.61
N ARG A 48 0.31 12.49 4.58
CA ARG A 48 0.94 11.79 3.44
C ARG A 48 0.08 10.61 3.01
N VAL A 49 -0.10 10.49 1.69
CA VAL A 49 -0.71 9.32 1.07
C VAL A 49 0.28 8.14 1.18
N GLN A 50 -0.17 7.00 1.70
CA GLN A 50 0.63 5.78 1.73
C GLN A 50 0.02 4.77 0.76
N PHE A 51 0.80 4.37 -0.24
CA PHE A 51 0.41 3.36 -1.23
C PHE A 51 1.17 2.06 -0.99
N LYS A 52 0.45 0.96 -0.91
CA LYS A 52 0.99 -0.40 -0.80
C LYS A 52 0.44 -1.25 -1.94
N GLN A 53 1.33 -1.96 -2.63
CA GLN A 53 0.98 -2.88 -3.71
C GLN A 53 1.54 -4.27 -3.43
N ILE A 54 0.74 -5.30 -3.72
CA ILE A 54 1.10 -6.71 -3.65
C ILE A 54 0.78 -7.34 -5.00
N LEU A 55 1.78 -7.96 -5.62
CA LEU A 55 1.62 -8.74 -6.85
C LEU A 55 1.97 -10.19 -6.53
N GLY A 56 1.01 -11.10 -6.71
CA GLY A 56 1.22 -12.54 -6.67
C GLY A 56 1.07 -13.12 -8.07
N VAL A 57 2.01 -13.98 -8.49
CA VAL A 57 1.90 -14.75 -9.72
C VAL A 57 2.08 -16.22 -9.37
N GLY A 58 1.14 -17.06 -9.77
CA GLY A 58 1.08 -18.48 -9.47
C GLY A 58 0.93 -19.32 -10.73
N ILE A 59 1.67 -20.42 -10.79
CA ILE A 59 1.54 -21.42 -11.85
C ILE A 59 0.68 -22.57 -11.31
N LYS A 60 -0.36 -22.95 -12.05
CA LYS A 60 -1.25 -24.07 -11.73
C LYS A 60 -1.02 -25.19 -12.75
N TYR A 61 -0.19 -26.17 -12.40
CA TYR A 61 -0.03 -27.38 -13.20
C TYR A 61 -1.06 -28.42 -12.75
N THR A 62 -1.91 -28.87 -13.67
CA THR A 62 -2.95 -29.89 -13.39
C THR A 62 -2.67 -31.09 -14.28
N PHE A 63 -2.47 -32.28 -13.69
CA PHE A 63 -2.27 -33.56 -14.37
C PHE A 63 -3.59 -34.16 -14.83
#